data_AF-A0A7G9T8Q4-F1
#
_entry.id   AF-A0A7G9T8Q4-F1
#
_cell.length_a   1.000
_cell.length_b   1.000
_cell.length_c   1.000
_cell.angle_alpha   90.00
_cell.angle_beta   90.00
_cell.angle_gamma   90.00
#
_symmetry.space_group_name_H-M   'P 1'
#
loop_
_entity.id
_entity.type
_entity.pdbx_description
1 polymer ?
#
loop_
_entity_poly.entity_id
_entity_poly.type
_entity_poly.pdbx_seq_one_letter_code
_entity_poly.pdbx_strand_id
1 'polypeptide(L)'
;MFKRIAIVVMVLLLVLAQGYFIYAIQHGAGDAFADTWAGFDVVQSGYSHFVFRTIKGWWSLPMLCLCLAAVAAKSGRTRHAALALTVSVVGIVALLAAAYAPGLFISV
;
A
#
# COMPACT_ATOMS: atom_id res chain seq x y z
N MET A 1 -16.27 -13.43 17.74
CA MET A 1 -15.57 -14.11 16.63
C MET A 1 -15.79 -13.40 15.29
N PHE A 2 -17.03 -13.08 14.91
CA PHE A 2 -17.36 -12.37 13.65
C PHE A 2 -16.54 -11.10 13.39
N LYS A 3 -16.45 -10.17 14.37
CA LYS A 3 -15.65 -8.94 14.25
C LYS A 3 -14.18 -9.19 13.87
N ARG A 4 -13.58 -10.27 14.39
CA ARG A 4 -12.18 -10.62 14.10
C ARG A 4 -12.03 -11.16 12.68
N ILE A 5 -12.97 -12.00 12.25
CA ILE A 5 -13.01 -12.53 10.88
C ILE A 5 -13.16 -11.37 9.89
N ALA A 6 -14.07 -10.43 10.16
CA ALA A 6 -14.24 -9.24 9.33
C ALA A 6 -12.95 -8.40 9.21
N ILE A 7 -12.23 -8.20 10.32
CA ILE A 7 -10.94 -7.48 10.30
C ILE A 7 -9.90 -8.24 9.47
N VAL A 8 -9.77 -9.56 9.64
CA VAL A 8 -8.82 -10.37 8.87
C VAL A 8 -9.17 -10.34 7.38
N VAL A 9 -10.45 -10.47 7.02
CA VAL A 9 -10.91 -10.34 5.62
C VAL A 9 -10.57 -8.96 5.06
N MET A 10 -10.80 -7.90 5.82
CA MET A 10 -10.42 -6.54 5.41
C MET A 10 -8.91 -6.42 5.16
N VAL A 11 -8.08 -6.97 6.05
CA VAL A 11 -6.62 -7.00 5.86
C VAL A 11 -6.25 -7.74 4.58
N LEU A 12 -6.88 -8.88 4.28
CA LEU A 12 -6.63 -9.63 3.04
C LEU A 12 -7.00 -8.82 1.80
N LEU A 13 -8.12 -8.09 1.82
CA LEU A 13 -8.51 -7.19 0.71
C LEU A 13 -7.48 -6.07 0.52
N LEU A 14 -6.99 -5.48 1.62
CA LEU A 14 -5.95 -4.45 1.56
C LEU A 14 -4.64 -5.01 1.01
N VAL A 15 -4.24 -6.22 1.42
CA VAL A 15 -3.06 -6.90 0.88
C VAL A 15 -3.18 -7.16 -0.61
N LEU A 16 -4.36 -7.59 -1.08
CA LEU A 16 -4.62 -7.77 -2.51
C LEU A 16 -4.50 -6.45 -3.27
N ALA A 17 -5.06 -5.36 -2.74
CA ALA A 17 -4.93 -4.04 -3.33
C ALA A 17 -3.47 -3.55 -3.38
N GLN A 18 -2.72 -3.75 -2.30
CA GLN A 18 -1.28 -3.43 -2.24
C GLN A 18 -0.51 -4.24 -3.29
N GLY A 19 -0.73 -5.55 -3.35
CA GLY A 19 -0.07 -6.45 -4.29
C GLY A 19 -0.39 -6.10 -5.74
N TYR A 20 -1.66 -5.83 -6.06
CA TYR A 20 -2.09 -5.38 -7.38
C TYR A 20 -1.41 -4.07 -7.77
N PHE A 21 -1.39 -3.08 -6.87
CA PHE A 21 -0.74 -1.80 -7.12
C PHE A 21 0.76 -1.96 -7.38
N ILE A 22 1.47 -2.69 -6.51
CA ILE A 22 2.90 -2.99 -6.65
C ILE A 22 3.16 -3.68 -7.99
N TYR A 23 2.35 -4.68 -8.34
CA TYR A 23 2.46 -5.38 -9.61
C TYR A 23 2.24 -4.45 -10.81
N ALA A 24 1.20 -3.62 -10.78
CA ALA A 24 0.90 -2.68 -11.87
C ALA A 24 2.05 -1.71 -12.11
N ILE A 25 2.60 -1.10 -11.04
CA ILE A 25 3.74 -0.18 -11.15
C ILE A 25 4.98 -0.90 -11.72
N GLN A 26 5.23 -2.16 -11.34
CA GLN A 26 6.34 -2.95 -11.89
C GLN A 26 6.21 -3.24 -13.39
N HIS A 27 4.99 -3.21 -13.92
CA HIS A 27 4.67 -3.55 -15.31
C HIS A 27 4.26 -2.31 -16.13
N GLY A 28 4.82 -1.14 -15.79
CA GLY A 28 4.71 0.08 -16.61
C GLY A 28 3.62 1.06 -16.20
N ALA A 29 2.82 0.78 -15.15
CA ALA A 29 1.85 1.77 -14.68
C ALA A 29 2.52 3.03 -14.09
N GLY A 30 3.76 2.93 -13.61
CA GLY A 30 4.52 4.09 -13.12
C GLY A 30 4.75 5.16 -14.19
N ASP A 31 5.06 4.73 -15.42
CA ASP A 31 5.25 5.63 -16.57
C ASP A 31 3.91 6.26 -16.97
N ALA A 32 2.84 5.47 -17.00
CA ALA A 32 1.49 5.99 -17.28
C ALA A 32 1.04 7.04 -16.24
N PHE A 33 1.37 6.88 -14.96
CA PHE A 33 1.13 7.91 -13.95
C PHE A 33 1.97 9.16 -14.21
N ALA A 34 3.24 9.02 -14.58
CA ALA A 34 4.11 10.15 -14.92
C ALA A 34 3.55 10.96 -16.09
N ASP A 35 3.16 10.29 -17.17
CA ASP A 35 2.60 10.92 -18.36
C ASP A 35 1.27 11.63 -18.04
N THR A 36 0.41 10.99 -17.22
CA THR A 36 -0.86 11.57 -16.80
C THR A 36 -0.64 12.88 -16.04
N TRP A 37 0.27 12.88 -15.05
CA TRP A 37 0.55 14.07 -14.24
C TRP A 37 1.24 15.17 -15.05
N ALA A 38 2.15 14.81 -15.96
CA ALA A 38 2.74 15.76 -16.90
C ALA A 38 1.66 16.43 -17.78
N GLY A 39 0.62 15.70 -18.20
CA GLY A 39 -0.53 16.26 -18.91
C GLY A 39 -1.36 17.28 -18.12
N PHE A 40 -1.26 17.27 -16.78
CA PHE A 40 -1.88 18.26 -15.89
C PHE A 40 -0.90 19.33 -15.39
N ASP A 41 0.31 19.40 -15.94
CA ASP A 41 1.39 20.30 -15.51
C ASP A 41 1.79 20.09 -14.03
N VAL A 42 1.61 18.86 -13.52
CA VAL A 42 1.98 18.48 -12.16
C VAL A 42 3.30 17.71 -12.18
N VAL A 43 4.29 18.24 -11.47
CA VAL A 43 5.59 17.58 -11.30
C VAL A 43 5.47 16.45 -10.28
N GLN A 44 6.06 15.29 -10.58
CA GLN A 44 6.15 14.20 -9.62
C GLN A 44 7.04 14.58 -8.42
N SER A 45 6.61 14.23 -7.22
CA SER A 45 7.45 14.45 -6.04
C SER A 45 8.61 13.50 -5.95
N GLY A 46 9.60 13.89 -5.14
CA GLY A 46 10.68 12.98 -4.73
C GLY A 46 10.14 11.72 -4.06
N TYR A 47 8.99 11.80 -3.37
CA TYR A 47 8.32 10.64 -2.80
C TYR A 47 7.80 9.67 -3.87
N SER A 48 7.05 10.17 -4.86
CA SER A 48 6.56 9.36 -5.98
C SER A 48 7.71 8.64 -6.70
N HIS A 49 8.78 9.37 -7.03
CA HIS A 49 9.97 8.80 -7.66
C HIS A 49 10.63 7.72 -6.78
N PHE A 50 10.77 7.98 -5.48
CA PHE A 50 11.34 7.01 -4.55
C PHE A 50 10.52 5.73 -4.50
N VAL A 51 9.19 5.84 -4.35
CA VAL A 51 8.30 4.68 -4.26
C VAL A 51 8.34 3.86 -5.56
N PHE A 52 8.22 4.51 -6.73
CA PHE A 52 8.22 3.81 -8.00
C PHE A 52 9.58 3.14 -8.29
N ARG A 53 10.69 3.82 -8.01
CA ARG A 53 12.04 3.25 -8.17
C ARG A 53 12.28 2.06 -7.26
N THR A 54 11.76 2.09 -6.03
CA THR A 54 12.00 1.05 -5.02
C THR A 54 10.89 0.00 -4.96
N ILE A 55 9.88 0.07 -5.82
CA ILE A 55 8.62 -0.68 -5.73
C ILE A 55 8.79 -2.21 -5.59
N LYS A 56 9.88 -2.78 -6.12
CA LYS A 56 10.20 -4.21 -5.96
C LYS A 56 10.38 -4.61 -4.50
N GLY A 57 10.98 -3.75 -3.68
CA GLY A 57 11.15 -3.99 -2.24
C GLY A 57 9.86 -3.85 -1.42
N TRP A 58 8.84 -3.20 -1.98
CA TRP A 58 7.57 -2.96 -1.29
C TRP A 58 6.72 -4.22 -1.15
N TRP A 59 7.06 -5.34 -1.80
CA TRP A 59 6.45 -6.65 -1.55
C TRP A 59 6.60 -7.14 -0.10
N SER A 60 7.58 -6.62 0.64
CA SER A 60 7.74 -6.87 2.07
C SER A 60 6.54 -6.41 2.91
N LEU A 61 5.85 -5.35 2.49
CA LEU A 61 4.69 -4.77 3.17
C LEU A 61 3.46 -5.71 3.17
N PRO A 62 2.95 -6.20 2.01
CA PRO A 62 1.85 -7.16 2.01
C PRO A 62 2.23 -8.47 2.71
N MET A 63 3.48 -8.93 2.60
CA MET A 63 3.95 -10.10 3.37
C MET A 63 3.88 -9.87 4.88
N LEU A 64 4.32 -8.71 5.36
CA LEU A 64 4.21 -8.33 6.77
C LEU A 64 2.74 -8.31 7.22
N CYS A 65 1.86 -7.74 6.41
CA CYS A 65 0.42 -7.68 6.69
C CYS A 65 -0.21 -9.08 6.80
N LEU A 66 0.18 -10.02 5.92
CA LEU A 66 -0.24 -11.42 5.99
C LEU A 66 0.26 -12.11 7.27
N CYS A 67 1.52 -11.91 7.63
CA CYS A 67 2.07 -12.43 8.88
C CYS A 67 1.29 -11.93 10.10
N LEU A 68 1.01 -10.62 10.15
CA LEU A 68 0.21 -10.02 11.23
C LEU A 68 -1.24 -10.54 11.23
N ALA A 69 -1.85 -10.75 10.07
CA ALA A 69 -3.19 -11.33 9.95
C ALA A 69 -3.24 -12.77 10.47
N ALA A 70 -2.24 -13.60 10.15
CA ALA A 70 -2.11 -14.97 10.64
C ALA A 70 -1.94 -14.99 12.17
N VAL A 71 -1.08 -14.12 12.72
CA VAL A 71 -0.91 -13.95 14.17
C VAL A 71 -2.22 -13.51 14.83
N ALA A 72 -2.95 -12.57 14.23
CA ALA A 72 -4.24 -12.11 14.74
C ALA A 72 -5.30 -13.22 14.72
N ALA A 73 -5.31 -14.06 13.69
CA ALA A 73 -6.19 -15.21 13.60
C ALA A 73 -5.88 -16.27 14.67
N LYS A 74 -4.60 -16.51 14.99
CA LYS A 74 -4.20 -17.52 15.98
C LYS A 74 -4.32 -17.04 17.43
N SER A 75 -3.93 -15.79 17.71
CA SER A 75 -3.79 -15.27 19.08
C SER A 75 -5.10 -15.12 19.86
N GLY A 76 -6.24 -14.96 19.19
CA GLY A 76 -7.51 -14.65 19.86
C GLY A 76 -7.64 -13.21 20.36
N ARG A 77 -6.54 -12.44 20.44
CA ARG A 77 -6.53 -11.07 20.98
C ARG A 77 -6.87 -10.03 19.92
N THR A 78 -7.79 -9.13 20.24
CA THR A 78 -8.22 -8.01 19.38
C THR A 78 -7.10 -7.04 19.03
N ARG A 79 -6.12 -6.84 19.93
CA ARG A 79 -4.97 -5.95 19.71
C ARG A 79 -4.14 -6.34 18.48
N HIS A 80 -3.93 -7.63 18.23
CA HIS A 80 -3.18 -8.09 17.06
C HIS A 80 -3.95 -7.84 15.75
N ALA A 81 -5.27 -7.99 15.77
CA ALA A 81 -6.12 -7.71 14.61
C ALA A 81 -6.14 -6.21 14.28
N ALA A 82 -6.24 -5.37 15.31
CA ALA A 82 -6.15 -3.92 15.14
C ALA A 82 -4.79 -3.50 14.58
N LEU A 83 -3.68 -4.06 15.08
CA LEU A 83 -2.34 -3.80 14.56
C LEU A 83 -2.21 -4.19 13.08
N ALA A 84 -2.67 -5.39 12.71
CA ALA A 84 -2.66 -5.86 11.33
C ALA A 84 -3.43 -4.90 10.40
N LEU A 85 -4.60 -4.45 10.83
CA LEU A 85 -5.43 -3.49 10.09
C LEU A 85 -4.72 -2.15 9.93
N THR A 86 -4.20 -1.57 11.02
CA THR A 86 -3.51 -0.28 10.97
C THR A 86 -2.32 -0.31 10.03
N VAL A 87 -1.47 -1.35 10.12
CA VAL A 87 -0.30 -1.49 9.23
C VAL A 87 -0.74 -1.62 7.77
N SER A 88 -1.82 -2.38 7.51
CA SER A 88 -2.34 -2.55 6.15
C SER A 88 -2.90 -1.25 5.56
N VAL A 89 -3.63 -0.48 6.37
CA VAL A 89 -4.21 0.82 5.97
C VAL A 89 -3.10 1.83 5.69
N VAL A 90 -2.15 1.99 6.61
CA VAL A 90 -1.01 2.91 6.42
C VAL A 90 -0.21 2.51 5.18
N GLY A 91 0.01 1.21 4.98
CA GLY A 91 0.71 0.68 3.83
C GLY A 91 0.05 1.00 2.50
N ILE A 92 -1.27 0.81 2.37
CA ILE A 92 -1.96 1.13 1.12
C ILE A 92 -2.03 2.66 0.90
N VAL A 93 -2.24 3.45 1.97
CA VAL A 93 -2.28 4.91 1.86
C VAL A 93 -0.93 5.45 1.36
N ALA A 94 0.19 4.93 1.87
CA ALA A 94 1.52 5.28 1.40
C ALA A 94 1.69 5.00 -0.10
N LEU A 95 1.30 3.81 -0.56
CA LEU A 95 1.37 3.44 -1.98
C LEU A 95 0.48 4.34 -2.86
N LEU A 96 -0.76 4.58 -2.44
CA LEU A 96 -1.70 5.42 -3.19
C LEU A 96 -1.27 6.90 -3.21
N ALA A 97 -0.71 7.41 -2.11
CA ALA A 97 -0.20 8.78 -2.05
C ALA A 97 0.89 9.03 -3.11
N ALA A 98 1.74 8.03 -3.37
CA ALA A 98 2.77 8.12 -4.41
C ALA A 98 2.19 8.26 -5.82
N ALA A 99 1.04 7.64 -6.11
CA ALA A 99 0.41 7.70 -7.42
C ALA A 99 -0.59 8.86 -7.58
N TYR A 100 -1.35 9.19 -6.54
CA TYR A 100 -2.52 10.08 -6.65
C TYR A 100 -2.34 11.46 -6.01
N ALA A 101 -1.26 11.67 -5.27
CA ALA A 101 -0.99 12.94 -4.59
C ALA A 101 0.46 13.43 -4.80
N PRO A 102 1.03 13.34 -6.03
CA PRO A 102 2.44 13.65 -6.24
C PRO A 102 2.82 15.07 -5.83
N GLY A 103 1.95 16.08 -5.99
CA GLY A 103 2.26 17.46 -5.62
C GLY A 103 2.18 17.79 -4.12
N LEU A 104 1.70 16.87 -3.27
CA LEU A 104 1.48 17.12 -1.84
C LEU A 104 2.65 16.69 -0.95
N PHE A 105 3.57 15.90 -1.47
CA PHE A 105 4.68 15.32 -0.71
C PHE A 105 5.99 15.83 -1.32
N ILE A 106 7.00 16.14 -0.50
CA ILE A 106 8.36 16.60 -0.86
C ILE A 106 8.54 17.02 -2.34
N SER A 107 8.33 18.32 -2.63
CA SER A 107 8.67 18.93 -3.91
C SER A 107 10.20 18.99 -4.06
N VAL A 108 10.73 18.40 -5.12
CA VAL A 108 12.15 18.51 -5.49
C VAL A 108 12.29 19.63 -6.50
#